data_AF-A0A1L3NM12-F1
#
_entry.id   AF-A0A1L3NM12-F1
#
_cell.length_a   1.000
_cell.length_b   1.000
_cell.length_c   1.000
_cell.angle_alpha   90.00
_cell.angle_beta   90.00
_cell.angle_gamma   90.00
#
_symmetry.space_group_name_H-M   'P 1'
#
loop_
_entity.id
_entity.type
_entity.pdbx_description
1 polymer ?
#
loop_
_entity_poly.entity_id
_entity_poly.type
_entity_poly.pdbx_seq_one_letter_code
_entity_poly.pdbx_strand_id
1 'polypeptide(L)' 'MNVKIARIKKGLTQAELREKIKKEYLIGISPNKIVAIEKGDYTGLRYYEIVAISKVLEVPPEKLFF' A
#
# COMPACT_ATOMS: atom_id res chain seq x y z
N MET A 1 8.09 1.58 -6.68
CA MET A 1 7.52 1.34 -8.03
C MET A 1 6.55 0.15 -8.07
N ASN A 2 6.90 -1.01 -7.49
CA ASN A 2 6.06 -2.23 -7.54
C ASN A 2 4.66 -2.02 -6.91
N VAL A 3 4.57 -1.33 -5.76
CA VAL A 3 3.28 -0.98 -5.14
C VAL A 3 2.38 -0.16 -6.06
N LYS A 4 2.94 0.83 -6.77
CA LYS A 4 2.20 1.65 -7.74
C LYS A 4 1.64 0.79 -8.87
N ILE A 5 2.46 -0.09 -9.42
CA ILE A 5 2.07 -1.00 -10.51
C ILE A 5 0.96 -1.94 -10.04
N ALA A 6 1.12 -2.57 -8.87
CA ALA A 6 0.11 -3.46 -8.30
C ALA A 6 -1.22 -2.75 -8.04
N ARG A 7 -1.17 -1.52 -7.51
CA ARG A 7 -2.36 -0.69 -7.31
C ARG A 7 -3.09 -0.39 -8.63
N ILE A 8 -2.37 0.02 -9.67
CA ILE A 8 -2.96 0.30 -10.99
C ILE A 8 -3.56 -0.97 -11.60
N LYS A 9 -2.88 -2.13 -11.48
CA LYS A 9 -3.42 -3.42 -11.94
C LYS A 9 -4.71 -3.82 -11.21
N LYS A 10 -4.86 -3.44 -9.94
CA LYS A 10 -6.11 -3.60 -9.18
C LYS A 10 -7.17 -2.55 -9.51
N GLY A 11 -6.89 -1.58 -10.38
CA GLY A 11 -7.83 -0.53 -10.77
C GLY A 11 -8.10 0.50 -9.66
N LEU A 12 -7.21 0.63 -8.67
CA LEU A 12 -7.40 1.52 -7.53
C LEU A 12 -6.65 2.84 -7.72
N THR A 13 -7.24 3.94 -7.26
CA THR A 13 -6.54 5.19 -6.96
C THR A 13 -5.79 5.10 -5.63
N GLN A 14 -4.86 6.04 -5.39
CA GLN A 14 -4.16 6.12 -4.10
C GLN A 14 -5.14 6.36 -2.93
N ALA A 15 -6.20 7.15 -3.16
CA ALA A 15 -7.24 7.41 -2.17
C ALA A 15 -8.03 6.14 -1.85
N GLU A 16 -8.45 5.38 -2.86
CA GLU A 16 -9.20 4.14 -2.66
C GLU A 16 -8.37 3.05 -1.97
N LEU A 17 -7.08 2.94 -2.28
CA LEU A 17 -6.18 2.04 -1.56
C LEU A 17 -6.16 2.38 -0.06
N ARG A 18 -6.03 3.67 0.28
CA ARG A 18 -6.03 4.13 1.68
C ARG A 18 -7.36 3.85 2.37
N GLU A 19 -8.46 4.15 1.70
CA GLU A 19 -9.80 3.93 2.24
C GLU A 19 -10.07 2.43 2.47
N LYS A 20 -9.63 1.56 1.55
CA LYS A 20 -9.72 0.10 1.75
C LYS A 20 -8.90 -0.35 2.94
N ILE A 21 -7.64 0.07 3.05
CA ILE A 21 -6.79 -0.28 4.20
C ILE A 21 -7.41 0.21 5.51
N LYS A 22 -7.97 1.43 5.52
CA LYS A 22 -8.65 2.00 6.70
C LYS A 22 -9.91 1.23 7.08
N LYS A 23 -10.75 0.86 6.10
CA LYS A 23 -12.03 0.16 6.36
C LYS A 23 -11.82 -1.31 6.73
N GLU A 24 -10.92 -2.01 6.06
CA GLU A 24 -10.72 -3.45 6.23
C GLU A 24 -9.78 -3.80 7.40
N TYR A 25 -8.83 -2.93 7.72
CA TYR A 25 -7.79 -3.21 8.73
C TYR A 25 -7.70 -2.16 9.86
N LEU A 26 -8.55 -1.13 9.86
CA LEU A 26 -8.52 -0.01 10.81
C LEU A 26 -7.16 0.72 10.85
N ILE A 27 -6.41 0.69 9.74
CA ILE A 27 -5.10 1.33 9.61
C ILE A 27 -5.23 2.63 8.82
N GLY A 28 -4.91 3.75 9.47
CA GLY A 28 -4.82 5.04 8.81
C GLY A 28 -3.46 5.25 8.14
N ILE A 29 -3.42 5.31 6.81
CA ILE A 29 -2.24 5.76 6.06
C ILE A 29 -2.50 7.18 5.56
N SER A 30 -1.54 8.11 5.69
CA SER A 30 -1.68 9.46 5.16
C SER A 30 -1.49 9.50 3.63
N PRO A 31 -2.02 10.51 2.92
CA PRO A 31 -1.81 10.62 1.47
C PRO A 31 -0.32 10.64 1.10
N ASN A 32 0.47 11.45 1.82
CA ASN A 32 1.91 11.60 1.59
C ASN A 32 2.65 10.27 1.77
N LYS A 33 2.25 9.45 2.75
CA LYS A 33 2.87 8.15 3.01
C LYS A 33 2.64 7.16 1.86
N ILE A 34 1.44 7.10 1.26
CA ILE A 34 1.22 6.28 0.06
C ILE A 34 2.08 6.77 -1.12
N VAL A 35 2.18 8.09 -1.32
CA VAL A 35 3.02 8.65 -2.38
C VAL A 35 4.49 8.27 -2.18
N ALA A 36 5.00 8.34 -0.94
CA ALA A 36 6.37 7.93 -0.59
C ALA A 36 6.60 6.44 -0.88
N ILE A 37 5.69 5.56 -0.43
CA ILE A 37 5.74 4.12 -0.69
C ILE A 37 5.79 3.83 -2.20
N GLU A 38 4.97 4.53 -3.00
CA GLU A 38 4.97 4.31 -4.45
C GLU A 38 6.27 4.75 -5.13
N LYS A 39 6.93 5.78 -4.58
CA LYS A 39 8.27 6.24 -4.98
C LYS A 39 9.40 5.34 -4.48
N GLY A 40 9.10 4.35 -3.63
CA GLY A 40 10.08 3.41 -3.07
C GLY A 40 10.69 3.84 -1.75
N ASP A 41 10.15 4.90 -1.13
CA ASP A 41 10.52 5.28 0.23
C ASP A 41 9.62 4.54 1.23
N TYR A 42 10.23 3.60 1.95
CA TYR A 42 9.57 2.77 2.96
C TYR A 42 9.98 3.16 4.39
N THR A 43 10.59 4.33 4.57
CA THR A 43 11.02 4.81 5.88
C THR A 43 9.84 4.88 6.84
N GLY A 44 9.96 4.23 8.00
CA GLY A 44 8.90 4.19 9.00
C GLY A 44 7.65 3.40 8.59
N LEU A 45 7.72 2.59 7.52
CA LEU A 45 6.68 1.63 7.17
C LEU A 45 6.72 0.46 8.15
N ARG A 46 5.62 0.23 8.86
CA ARG A 46 5.52 -0.82 9.87
C ARG A 46 5.06 -2.11 9.22
N TYR A 47 5.45 -3.25 9.81
CA TYR A 47 5.12 -4.57 9.29
C TYR A 47 3.61 -4.78 9.06
N TYR A 48 2.76 -4.33 9.99
CA TYR A 48 1.31 -4.46 9.84
C TYR A 48 0.76 -3.65 8.64
N GLU A 49 1.40 -2.52 8.27
CA GLU A 49 1.02 -1.73 7.10
C GLU A 49 1.43 -2.45 5.82
N ILE A 50 2.60 -3.09 5.81
CA ILE A 50 3.08 -3.93 4.70
C ILE A 50 2.09 -5.08 4.44
N VAL A 51 1.69 -5.78 5.50
CA VAL A 51 0.73 -6.89 5.40
C VAL A 51 -0.62 -6.39 4.89
N ALA A 52 -1.14 -5.28 5.42
CA ALA A 52 -2.42 -4.73 4.96
C ALA A 52 -2.38 -4.31 3.49
N ILE A 53 -1.32 -3.62 3.06
CA ILE A 53 -1.13 -3.23 1.64
C ILE A 53 -1.07 -4.48 0.76
N SER A 54 -0.29 -5.49 1.18
CA SER A 54 -0.17 -6.76 0.46
C SER A 54 -1.51 -7.46 0.29
N LYS A 55 -2.33 -7.52 1.34
CA LYS A 55 -3.64 -8.15 1.29
C LYS A 55 -4.63 -7.40 0.40
N VAL A 56 -4.70 -6.06 0.51
CA VAL A 56 -5.57 -5.24 -0.36
C VAL A 56 -5.17 -5.34 -1.83
N LEU A 57 -3.87 -5.41 -2.11
CA LEU A 57 -3.36 -5.52 -3.47
C LEU A 57 -3.33 -6.95 -4.00
N GLU A 58 -3.57 -7.96 -3.14
CA GLU A 58 -3.47 -9.39 -3.45
C GLU A 58 -2.10 -9.78 -4.05
N VAL A 59 -1.04 -9.14 -3.57
CA VAL A 59 0.34 -9.41 -4.01
C VAL A 59 1.20 -9.68 -2.77
N PRO A 60 2.03 -10.74 -2.76
CA PRO A 60 2.93 -11.02 -1.64
C PRO A 60 3.86 -9.84 -1.31
N PRO A 61 4.18 -9.58 -0.03
CA PRO A 61 5.07 -8.48 0.37
C PRO A 61 6.41 -8.48 -0.36
N GLU A 62 6.95 -9.66 -0.63
CA GLU A 62 8.23 -9.89 -1.32
C GLU A 62 8.22 -9.30 -2.73
N LYS A 63 7.07 -9.31 -3.42
CA LYS A 63 6.94 -8.74 -4.76
C LYS A 63 6.63 -7.24 -4.74
N LEU A 64 6.18 -6.71 -3.60
CA LEU A 64 5.79 -5.31 -3.46
C LEU A 64 6.93 -4.43 -2.96
N PHE A 65 7.74 -4.95 -2.02
CA PHE A 65 8.70 -4.16 -1.24
C PHE A 65 10.16 -4.61 -1.40
N PHE A 66 10.39 -5.77 -2.01
CA PHE A 66 11.71 -6.32 -2.34
C PHE A 66 11.80 -6.59 -3.86
#